data_AF-A0A2G1BT96-F1
#
_entry.id   AF-A0A2G1BT96-F1
#
_cell.length_a   1.000
_cell.length_b   1.000
_cell.length_c   1.000
_cell.angle_alpha   90.00
_cell.angle_beta   90.00
_cell.angle_gamma   90.00
#
_symmetry.space_group_name_H-M   'P 1'
#
loop_
_entity.id
_entity.type
_entity.pdbx_description
1 polymer ?
#
loop_
_entity_poly.entity_id
_entity_poly.type
_entity_poly.pdbx_seq_one_letter_code
_entity_poly.pdbx_strand_id
1 'polypeptide(L)'
;MVAANLYNTILSSYNYKRVSSSFSIKFIYMIFKLIFRKKLKELRKREQGIELERTRLKKVKYLLDERVGDGAKCVIETTNKGVAVLVAINSKENEIEVFDIDTMNMPSVKESGLWVKMWDKIRSKEVFLQDRNGKEKGLEEVAMIHLFNLVDEATKEKVSWKVKDIKDYNDKDELITLYENMGFKIKHFSKAQ
;
A
#
# COMPACT_ATOMS: atom_id res chain seq x y z
N MET A 1 -13.13 40.58 2.40
CA MET A 1 -12.95 41.83 1.62
C MET A 1 -12.55 41.63 0.15
N VAL A 2 -11.80 40.57 -0.21
CA VAL A 2 -11.30 40.35 -1.59
C VAL A 2 -12.39 39.97 -2.61
N ALA A 3 -13.43 39.23 -2.21
CA ALA A 3 -14.49 38.78 -3.12
C ALA A 3 -15.42 39.92 -3.63
N ALA A 4 -15.62 40.97 -2.83
CA ALA A 4 -16.47 42.10 -3.22
C ALA A 4 -15.79 43.00 -4.28
N ASN A 5 -14.46 43.13 -4.23
CA ASN A 5 -13.70 43.91 -5.20
C ASN A 5 -13.63 43.25 -6.58
N LEU A 6 -13.61 41.91 -6.66
CA LEU A 6 -13.61 41.21 -7.94
C LEU A 6 -14.96 41.35 -8.66
N TYR A 7 -16.07 41.32 -7.91
CA TYR A 7 -17.43 41.47 -8.44
C TYR A 7 -17.66 42.88 -9.02
N ASN A 8 -17.21 43.92 -8.31
CA ASN A 8 -17.36 45.31 -8.76
C ASN A 8 -16.46 45.66 -9.95
N THR A 9 -15.28 45.05 -10.05
CA THR A 9 -14.36 45.26 -11.19
C THR A 9 -14.91 44.64 -12.47
N ILE A 10 -15.59 43.49 -12.38
CA ILE A 10 -16.24 42.87 -13.53
C ILE A 10 -17.46 43.70 -13.97
N LEU A 11 -18.25 44.22 -13.02
CA LEU A 11 -19.42 45.05 -13.34
C LEU A 11 -19.08 46.37 -14.05
N SER A 12 -17.96 47.04 -13.73
CA SER A 12 -17.58 48.30 -14.40
C SER A 12 -17.11 48.08 -15.85
N SER A 13 -16.56 46.90 -16.16
CA SER A 13 -16.14 46.54 -17.53
C SER A 13 -17.29 46.13 -18.46
N TYR A 14 -18.51 45.93 -17.93
CA TYR A 14 -19.70 45.48 -18.67
C TYR A 14 -20.75 46.59 -18.89
N ASN A 15 -20.31 47.81 -19.19
CA ASN A 15 -21.17 48.80 -19.88
C ASN A 15 -21.38 48.37 -21.35
N TYR A 16 -22.03 47.21 -21.53
CA TYR A 16 -22.38 46.67 -22.84
C TYR A 16 -23.82 47.01 -23.16
N LYS A 17 -24.00 47.74 -24.27
CA LYS A 17 -25.27 48.14 -24.87
C LYS A 17 -26.32 47.02 -24.78
N ARG A 18 -27.53 47.41 -24.34
CA ARG A 18 -28.78 46.61 -24.40
C ARG A 18 -28.95 45.99 -25.78
N VAL A 19 -28.61 44.71 -25.94
CA VAL A 19 -29.13 43.86 -27.01
C VAL A 19 -29.31 42.45 -26.46
N SER A 20 -30.57 41.98 -26.45
CA SER A 20 -30.99 40.58 -26.23
C SER A 20 -30.35 39.84 -25.03
N SER A 21 -30.61 40.33 -23.82
CA SER A 21 -29.78 40.03 -22.64
C SER A 21 -30.16 38.78 -21.82
N SER A 22 -31.29 38.11 -22.01
CA SER A 22 -31.68 37.03 -21.08
C SER A 22 -31.16 35.63 -21.44
N PHE A 23 -31.01 35.32 -22.74
CA PHE A 23 -30.62 33.99 -23.21
C PHE A 23 -29.11 33.77 -23.10
N SER A 24 -28.32 34.76 -23.52
CA SER A 24 -26.85 34.73 -23.46
C SER A 24 -26.32 34.71 -22.02
N ILE A 25 -26.96 35.44 -21.10
CA ILE A 25 -26.60 35.43 -19.68
C ILE A 25 -26.91 34.06 -19.04
N LYS A 26 -28.06 33.45 -19.35
CA LYS A 26 -28.41 32.11 -18.87
C LYS A 26 -27.44 31.04 -19.38
N PHE A 27 -27.03 31.13 -20.64
CA PHE A 27 -26.07 30.21 -21.25
C PHE A 27 -24.67 30.35 -20.61
N ILE A 28 -24.19 31.58 -20.42
CA ILE A 28 -22.93 31.86 -19.74
C ILE A 28 -22.96 31.34 -18.29
N TYR A 29 -24.04 31.60 -17.54
CA TYR A 29 -24.23 31.08 -16.19
C TYR A 29 -24.20 29.55 -16.13
N MET A 30 -24.81 28.88 -17.11
CA MET A 30 -24.82 27.42 -17.22
C MET A 30 -23.40 26.86 -17.42
N ILE A 31 -22.59 27.49 -18.27
CA ILE A 31 -21.17 27.12 -18.49
C ILE A 31 -20.36 27.31 -17.20
N PHE A 32 -20.47 28.46 -16.54
CA PHE A 32 -19.78 28.71 -15.27
C PHE A 32 -20.17 27.71 -14.18
N LYS A 33 -21.46 27.36 -14.08
CA LYS A 33 -21.96 26.35 -13.14
C LYS A 33 -21.37 24.96 -13.40
N LEU A 34 -21.18 24.57 -14.67
CA LEU A 34 -20.55 23.31 -15.05
C LEU A 34 -19.05 23.29 -14.70
N ILE A 35 -18.33 24.36 -15.04
CA ILE A 35 -16.90 24.51 -14.72
C ILE A 35 -16.68 24.46 -13.20
N PHE A 36 -17.51 25.18 -12.44
CA PHE A 36 -17.43 25.21 -10.98
C PHE A 36 -17.70 23.83 -10.37
N ARG A 37 -18.72 23.11 -10.83
CA ARG A 37 -19.01 21.74 -10.39
C ARG A 37 -17.84 20.78 -10.65
N LYS A 38 -17.17 20.90 -11.81
CA LYS A 38 -16.00 20.08 -12.15
C LYS A 38 -14.84 20.37 -11.20
N LYS A 39 -14.51 21.64 -10.98
CA LYS A 39 -13.48 22.06 -10.01
C LYS A 39 -13.80 21.58 -8.59
N LEU A 40 -15.05 21.66 -8.16
CA LEU A 40 -15.47 21.22 -6.82
C LEU A 40 -15.30 19.70 -6.63
N LYS A 41 -15.58 18.89 -7.67
CA LYS A 41 -15.31 17.45 -7.66
C LYS A 41 -13.82 17.14 -7.58
N GLU A 42 -12.99 17.87 -8.31
CA GLU A 42 -11.52 17.70 -8.26
C GLU A 42 -10.96 18.05 -6.88
N LEU A 43 -11.41 19.14 -6.25
CA LEU A 43 -10.98 19.52 -4.91
C LEU A 43 -11.34 18.45 -3.86
N ARG A 44 -12.57 17.92 -3.91
CA ARG A 44 -12.99 16.83 -2.99
C ARG A 44 -12.13 15.57 -3.14
N LYS A 45 -11.78 15.19 -4.37
CA LYS A 45 -10.89 14.04 -4.61
C LYS A 45 -9.49 14.27 -4.02
N ARG A 46 -8.95 15.50 -4.16
CA ARG A 46 -7.66 15.86 -3.57
C ARG A 46 -7.70 15.83 -2.05
N GLU A 47 -8.77 16.35 -1.45
CA GLU A 47 -8.98 16.34 0.00
C GLU A 47 -9.05 14.92 0.56
N GLN A 48 -9.78 14.02 -0.10
CA GLN A 48 -9.81 12.60 0.24
C GLN A 48 -8.43 11.95 0.14
N GLY A 49 -7.64 12.26 -0.89
CA GLY A 49 -6.27 11.77 -1.02
C GLY A 49 -5.35 12.26 0.11
N ILE A 50 -5.46 13.53 0.50
CA ILE A 50 -4.68 14.10 1.60
C ILE A 50 -5.01 13.40 2.93
N GLU A 51 -6.28 13.12 3.19
CA GLU A 51 -6.70 12.46 4.43
C GLU A 51 -6.22 11.00 4.49
N LEU A 52 -6.23 10.31 3.34
CA LEU A 52 -5.64 8.98 3.22
C LEU A 52 -4.14 8.99 3.53
N GLU A 53 -3.37 9.92 2.97
CA GLU A 53 -1.93 10.07 3.24
C GLU A 53 -1.65 10.42 4.71
N ARG A 54 -2.49 11.26 5.34
CA ARG A 54 -2.39 11.53 6.78
C ARG A 54 -2.60 10.28 7.62
N THR A 55 -3.51 9.40 7.19
CA THR A 55 -3.79 8.14 7.88
C THR A 55 -2.62 7.18 7.75
N ARG A 56 -2.09 7.01 6.53
CA ARG A 56 -0.86 6.25 6.26
C ARG A 56 0.30 6.72 7.13
N LEU A 57 0.54 8.03 7.18
CA LEU A 57 1.64 8.62 7.97
C LEU A 57 1.49 8.34 9.48
N LYS A 58 0.28 8.49 10.04
CA LYS A 58 0.02 8.17 11.46
C LYS A 58 0.32 6.71 11.75
N LYS A 59 -0.07 5.81 10.85
CA LYS A 59 0.16 4.38 10.99
C LYS A 59 1.62 4.00 10.86
N VAL A 60 2.33 4.55 9.87
CA VAL A 60 3.78 4.37 9.73
C VAL A 60 4.50 4.85 10.98
N LYS A 61 4.15 6.03 11.51
CA LYS A 61 4.72 6.54 12.76
C LYS A 61 4.52 5.55 13.91
N TYR A 62 3.29 5.10 14.13
CA TYR A 62 2.99 4.11 15.16
C TYR A 62 3.83 2.82 15.01
N LEU A 63 3.94 2.29 13.78
CA LEU A 63 4.72 1.09 13.52
C LEU A 63 6.21 1.29 13.81
N LEU A 64 6.77 2.45 13.45
CA LEU A 64 8.17 2.77 13.73
C LEU A 64 8.43 2.95 15.22
N ASP A 65 7.50 3.56 15.95
CA ASP A 65 7.67 3.85 17.38
C ASP A 65 7.47 2.57 18.26
N GLU A 66 6.57 1.67 17.87
CA GLU A 66 6.10 0.58 18.75
C GLU A 66 6.43 -0.84 18.27
N ARG A 67 6.79 -1.02 16.99
CA ARG A 67 6.86 -2.35 16.36
C ARG A 67 8.20 -2.65 15.68
N VAL A 68 8.69 -1.72 14.88
CA VAL A 68 9.93 -1.91 14.13
C VAL A 68 11.11 -1.84 15.11
N GLY A 69 11.85 -2.94 15.22
CA GLY A 69 13.04 -2.99 16.09
C GLY A 69 14.18 -2.09 15.61
N ASP A 70 15.00 -1.64 16.55
CA ASP A 70 16.16 -0.80 16.29
C ASP A 70 17.10 -1.44 15.25
N GLY A 71 17.43 -0.66 14.22
CA GLY A 71 18.35 -1.07 13.16
C GLY A 71 17.71 -1.86 12.00
N ALA A 72 16.39 -2.06 12.00
CA ALA A 72 15.69 -2.54 10.82
C ALA A 72 15.66 -1.45 9.73
N LYS A 73 15.86 -1.85 8.47
CA LYS A 73 15.67 -0.98 7.31
C LYS A 73 14.19 -0.95 6.95
N CYS A 74 13.63 0.23 6.75
CA CYS A 74 12.23 0.39 6.35
C CYS A 74 12.09 0.90 4.92
N VAL A 75 11.15 0.34 4.18
CA VAL A 75 10.79 0.76 2.82
C VAL A 75 9.27 0.82 2.68
N ILE A 76 8.75 1.82 1.97
CA ILE A 76 7.34 1.88 1.59
C ILE A 76 7.21 1.40 0.16
N GLU A 77 6.33 0.44 -0.07
CA GLU A 77 6.09 -0.16 -1.39
C GLU A 77 4.61 -0.27 -1.68
N THR A 78 4.27 -0.63 -2.92
CA THR A 78 2.90 -0.93 -3.33
C THR A 78 2.87 -2.37 -3.83
N THR A 79 1.96 -3.18 -3.30
CA THR A 79 1.79 -4.56 -3.75
C THR A 79 1.24 -4.63 -5.17
N ASN A 80 1.30 -5.80 -5.80
CA ASN A 80 0.67 -6.04 -7.11
C ASN A 80 -0.87 -5.85 -7.10
N LYS A 81 -1.49 -5.75 -5.90
CA LYS A 81 -2.91 -5.45 -5.70
C LYS A 81 -3.19 -3.96 -5.46
N GLY A 82 -2.18 -3.10 -5.51
CA GLY A 82 -2.33 -1.66 -5.30
C GLY A 82 -2.43 -1.24 -3.84
N VAL A 83 -2.05 -2.11 -2.89
CA VAL A 83 -2.05 -1.82 -1.45
C VAL A 83 -0.70 -1.20 -1.08
N ALA A 84 -0.71 -0.04 -0.42
CA ALA A 84 0.51 0.52 0.14
C ALA A 84 0.92 -0.25 1.41
N VAL A 85 2.20 -0.57 1.50
CA VAL A 85 2.77 -1.35 2.60
C VAL A 85 4.03 -0.72 3.16
N LEU A 86 4.26 -0.89 4.46
CA LEU A 86 5.55 -0.66 5.10
C LEU A 86 6.26 -2.01 5.23
N VAL A 87 7.47 -2.12 4.70
CA VAL A 87 8.33 -3.29 4.82
C VAL A 87 9.43 -2.98 5.82
N ALA A 88 9.54 -3.77 6.88
CA ALA A 88 10.64 -3.72 7.84
C ALA A 88 11.56 -4.92 7.63
N ILE A 89 12.85 -4.64 7.44
CA ILE A 89 13.87 -5.59 7.04
C ILE A 89 14.92 -5.65 8.16
N ASN A 90 14.93 -6.74 8.92
CA ASN A 90 15.95 -7.03 9.91
C ASN A 90 16.97 -8.03 9.33
N SER A 91 18.05 -7.49 8.77
CA SER A 91 19.12 -8.28 8.15
C SER A 91 19.93 -9.11 9.15
N LYS A 92 19.96 -8.74 10.44
CA LYS A 92 20.67 -9.50 11.47
C LYS A 92 20.00 -10.83 11.77
N GLU A 93 18.67 -10.85 11.73
CA GLU A 93 17.86 -12.03 12.05
C GLU A 93 17.24 -12.70 10.82
N ASN A 94 17.56 -12.21 9.62
CA ASN A 94 16.94 -12.63 8.36
C ASN A 94 15.40 -12.63 8.45
N GLU A 95 14.87 -11.51 8.93
CA GLU A 95 13.46 -11.35 9.29
C GLU A 95 12.85 -10.17 8.52
N ILE A 96 11.70 -10.42 7.90
CA ILE A 96 10.91 -9.44 7.16
C ILE A 96 9.51 -9.34 7.78
N GLU A 97 9.10 -8.12 8.10
CA GLU A 97 7.71 -7.78 8.45
C GLU A 97 7.10 -6.87 7.38
N VAL A 98 5.90 -7.21 6.88
CA VAL A 98 5.15 -6.40 5.92
C VAL A 98 3.82 -5.97 6.52
N PHE A 99 3.62 -4.67 6.63
CA PHE A 99 2.42 -4.05 7.20
C PHE A 99 1.60 -3.36 6.12
N ASP A 100 0.32 -3.70 6.02
CA ASP A 100 -0.65 -2.90 5.28
C ASP A 100 -0.83 -1.54 5.96
N ILE A 101 -0.55 -0.44 5.25
CA ILE A 101 -0.70 0.93 5.76
C ILE A 101 -1.92 1.66 5.20
N ASP A 102 -2.70 1.02 4.33
CA ASP A 102 -3.95 1.54 3.75
C ASP A 102 -5.17 1.30 4.64
N THR A 103 -5.09 0.27 5.46
CA THR A 103 -6.13 -0.04 6.43
C THR A 103 -6.19 1.03 7.52
N MET A 104 -7.37 1.65 7.67
CA MET A 104 -7.63 2.70 8.67
C MET A 104 -7.50 2.24 10.12
N ASN A 105 -7.59 0.94 10.36
CA ASN A 105 -7.41 0.39 11.70
C ASN A 105 -5.93 0.45 12.07
N MET A 106 -5.64 0.94 13.27
CA MET A 106 -4.38 0.64 13.97
C MET A 106 -4.55 -0.77 14.57
N PRO A 107 -4.07 -1.82 13.89
CA PRO A 107 -4.10 -3.16 14.46
C PRO A 107 -3.35 -3.19 15.79
N SER A 108 -3.75 -4.09 16.69
CA SER A 108 -2.99 -4.34 17.91
C SER A 108 -1.56 -4.81 17.56
N VAL A 109 -0.60 -4.55 18.44
CA VAL A 109 0.84 -4.87 18.26
C VAL A 109 1.10 -6.32 17.81
N LYS A 110 0.19 -7.26 18.11
CA LYS A 110 0.34 -8.68 17.81
C LYS A 110 -0.23 -9.11 16.45
N GLU A 111 -1.08 -8.30 15.84
CA GLU A 111 -1.94 -8.69 14.71
C GLU A 111 -1.53 -8.06 13.38
N SER A 112 -0.58 -7.13 13.38
CA SER A 112 -0.28 -6.36 12.18
C SER A 112 0.85 -6.99 11.37
N GLY A 113 0.52 -7.65 10.27
CA GLY A 113 1.45 -7.88 9.17
C GLY A 113 1.83 -9.32 8.90
N LEU A 114 2.42 -9.52 7.72
CA LEU A 114 3.02 -10.78 7.33
C LEU A 114 4.45 -10.83 7.88
N TRP A 115 4.76 -11.90 8.62
CA TRP A 115 6.07 -12.13 9.20
C TRP A 115 6.76 -13.30 8.50
N VAL A 116 7.98 -13.08 8.02
CA VAL A 116 8.80 -14.12 7.40
C VAL A 116 10.18 -14.13 8.04
N LYS A 117 10.61 -15.29 8.55
CA LYS A 117 11.92 -15.47 9.18
C LYS A 117 12.65 -16.69 8.64
N MET A 118 13.92 -16.51 8.30
CA MET A 118 14.81 -17.61 7.93
C MET A 118 15.59 -18.11 9.14
N TRP A 119 15.62 -19.43 9.33
CA TRP A 119 16.40 -20.08 10.37
C TRP A 119 17.59 -20.83 9.74
N ASP A 120 18.80 -20.48 10.16
CA ASP A 120 20.00 -21.23 9.80
C ASP A 120 20.08 -22.50 10.66
N LYS A 121 19.56 -23.60 10.13
CA LYS A 121 19.91 -24.93 10.66
C LYS A 121 21.13 -25.46 9.92
N ILE A 122 22.02 -26.10 10.67
CA ILE A 122 23.33 -26.66 10.26
C ILE A 122 23.30 -27.51 8.97
N ARG A 123 22.12 -27.96 8.50
CA ARG A 123 21.95 -28.79 7.31
C ARG A 123 20.89 -28.32 6.29
N SER A 124 20.14 -27.25 6.56
CA SER A 124 19.11 -26.72 5.64
C SER A 124 18.58 -25.37 6.09
N LYS A 125 18.40 -24.42 5.16
CA LYS A 125 17.68 -23.16 5.41
C LYS A 125 16.17 -23.43 5.47
N GLU A 126 15.56 -23.27 6.63
CA GLU A 126 14.10 -23.37 6.82
C GLU A 126 13.51 -21.96 6.84
N VAL A 127 12.39 -21.75 6.16
CA VAL A 127 11.69 -20.46 6.18
C VAL A 127 10.33 -20.64 6.81
N PHE A 128 10.08 -19.79 7.80
CA PHE A 128 8.83 -19.73 8.50
C PHE A 128 8.07 -18.51 8.01
N LEU A 129 6.86 -18.74 7.51
CA LEU A 129 5.94 -17.71 7.05
C LEU A 129 4.72 -17.75 7.94
N GLN A 130 4.42 -16.62 8.58
CA GLN A 130 3.21 -16.46 9.37
C GLN A 130 2.43 -15.27 8.86
N ASP A 131 1.36 -15.57 8.13
CA ASP A 131 0.33 -14.57 7.83
C ASP A 131 -0.56 -14.39 9.06
N ARG A 132 -0.72 -13.14 9.50
CA ARG A 132 -1.59 -12.75 10.61
C ARG A 132 -2.75 -11.86 10.17
N ASN A 133 -2.79 -11.46 8.90
CA ASN A 133 -3.77 -10.50 8.37
C ASN A 133 -4.76 -11.10 7.36
N GLY A 134 -4.58 -12.36 6.96
CA GLY A 134 -5.50 -13.05 6.05
C GLY A 134 -5.39 -12.57 4.60
N LYS A 135 -5.92 -13.41 3.70
CA LYS A 135 -5.68 -13.44 2.25
C LYS A 135 -5.95 -12.11 1.49
N GLU A 136 -5.34 -12.05 0.30
CA GLU A 136 -5.63 -11.20 -0.88
C GLU A 136 -4.99 -9.80 -1.01
N LYS A 137 -3.95 -9.48 -0.23
CA LYS A 137 -3.30 -8.14 -0.34
C LYS A 137 -1.96 -8.14 -1.08
N GLY A 138 -1.41 -9.33 -1.38
CA GLY A 138 -0.11 -9.47 -2.05
C GLY A 138 1.07 -9.11 -1.14
N LEU A 139 0.92 -9.31 0.18
CA LEU A 139 2.00 -9.05 1.16
C LEU A 139 3.11 -10.11 1.07
N GLU A 140 2.72 -11.33 0.69
CA GLU A 140 3.55 -12.53 0.57
C GLU A 140 4.63 -12.34 -0.50
N GLU A 141 4.24 -11.85 -1.67
CA GLU A 141 5.17 -11.54 -2.74
C GLU A 141 6.22 -10.51 -2.30
N VAL A 142 5.78 -9.43 -1.65
CA VAL A 142 6.70 -8.40 -1.15
C VAL A 142 7.66 -9.00 -0.12
N ALA A 143 7.15 -9.69 0.90
CA ALA A 143 7.98 -10.23 1.97
C ALA A 143 9.03 -11.22 1.44
N MET A 144 8.61 -12.11 0.55
CA MET A 144 9.48 -13.13 -0.01
C MET A 144 10.54 -12.52 -0.93
N ILE A 145 10.20 -11.54 -1.77
CA ILE A 145 11.18 -10.80 -2.60
C ILE A 145 12.28 -10.19 -1.74
N HIS A 146 11.91 -9.48 -0.66
CA HIS A 146 12.90 -8.87 0.24
C HIS A 146 13.74 -9.91 0.97
N LEU A 147 13.14 -11.01 1.41
CA LEU A 147 13.88 -12.10 2.03
C LEU A 147 14.86 -12.75 1.04
N PHE A 148 14.49 -12.93 -0.22
CA PHE A 148 15.40 -13.47 -1.23
C PHE A 148 16.56 -12.53 -1.52
N ASN A 149 16.30 -11.23 -1.65
CA ASN A 149 17.36 -10.26 -1.86
C ASN A 149 18.36 -10.28 -0.69
N LEU A 150 17.87 -10.34 0.55
CA LEU A 150 18.74 -10.50 1.73
C LEU A 150 19.62 -11.77 1.63
N VAL A 151 19.04 -12.90 1.22
CA VAL A 151 19.74 -14.19 1.20
C VAL A 151 20.70 -14.29 0.01
N ASP A 152 20.32 -13.79 -1.16
CA ASP A 152 21.15 -13.80 -2.37
C ASP A 152 22.37 -12.89 -2.20
N GLU A 153 22.16 -11.68 -1.67
CA GLU A 153 23.27 -10.78 -1.31
C GLU A 153 24.24 -11.43 -0.32
N ALA A 154 23.72 -12.20 0.65
CA ALA A 154 24.52 -12.84 1.68
C ALA A 154 25.24 -14.13 1.21
N THR A 155 24.63 -14.92 0.31
CA THR A 155 25.10 -16.30 0.07
C THR A 155 25.39 -16.69 -1.37
N LYS A 156 24.83 -16.03 -2.39
CA LYS A 156 24.98 -16.39 -3.82
C LYS A 156 24.73 -17.89 -4.15
N GLU A 157 24.03 -18.61 -3.29
CA GLU A 157 23.81 -20.06 -3.39
C GLU A 157 22.38 -20.39 -3.80
N LYS A 158 22.20 -21.52 -4.51
CA LYS A 158 20.87 -22.08 -4.77
C LYS A 158 20.28 -22.62 -3.48
N VAL A 159 19.35 -21.88 -2.89
CA VAL A 159 18.73 -22.28 -1.64
C VAL A 159 17.45 -23.09 -1.89
N SER A 160 17.36 -24.28 -1.30
CA SER A 160 16.12 -25.07 -1.25
C SER A 160 15.42 -24.87 0.09
N TRP A 161 14.16 -24.43 0.06
CA TRP A 161 13.44 -23.98 1.25
C TRP A 161 12.38 -25.01 1.63
N LYS A 162 12.21 -25.22 2.94
CA LYS A 162 11.02 -25.87 3.49
C LYS A 162 10.20 -24.78 4.15
N VAL A 163 9.01 -24.52 3.60
CA VAL A 163 8.03 -23.62 4.21
C VAL A 163 7.21 -24.40 5.24
N LYS A 164 7.14 -23.90 6.47
CA LYS A 164 6.32 -24.46 7.55
C LYS A 164 5.19 -23.50 7.94
N ASP A 165 4.06 -24.09 8.35
CA ASP A 165 2.91 -23.42 8.97
C ASP A 165 2.22 -22.33 8.15
N ILE A 166 1.84 -22.65 6.92
CA ILE A 166 0.83 -21.85 6.22
C ILE A 166 -0.55 -22.27 6.74
N LYS A 167 -1.00 -21.64 7.84
CA LYS A 167 -2.26 -22.00 8.53
C LYS A 167 -3.51 -21.81 7.67
N ASP A 168 -3.44 -20.98 6.63
CA ASP A 168 -4.65 -20.44 5.98
C ASP A 168 -4.77 -20.73 4.48
N TYR A 169 -3.88 -21.55 3.90
CA TYR A 169 -4.03 -22.01 2.51
C TYR A 169 -4.62 -23.41 2.45
N ASN A 170 -5.95 -23.44 2.32
CA ASN A 170 -6.71 -24.67 2.10
C ASN A 170 -6.51 -25.26 0.69
N ASP A 171 -6.07 -24.44 -0.28
CA ASP A 171 -5.85 -24.87 -1.65
C ASP A 171 -4.34 -25.00 -1.96
N LYS A 172 -3.95 -26.21 -2.32
CA LYS A 172 -2.58 -26.56 -2.71
C LYS A 172 -2.16 -25.84 -4.00
N ASP A 173 -3.08 -25.68 -4.95
CA ASP A 173 -2.75 -25.17 -6.28
C ASP A 173 -2.53 -23.65 -6.24
N GLU A 174 -3.26 -22.93 -5.38
CA GLU A 174 -3.01 -21.51 -5.08
C GLU A 174 -1.60 -21.29 -4.52
N LEU A 175 -1.15 -22.14 -3.60
CA LEU A 175 0.20 -22.06 -3.03
C LEU A 175 1.27 -22.35 -4.06
N ILE A 176 1.09 -23.40 -4.86
CA ILE A 176 2.05 -23.73 -5.92
C ILE A 176 2.16 -22.56 -6.89
N THR A 177 1.03 -22.02 -7.34
CA THR A 177 1.00 -20.87 -8.26
C THR A 177 1.68 -19.65 -7.67
N LEU A 178 1.44 -19.34 -6.39
CA LEU A 178 2.08 -18.22 -5.68
C LEU A 178 3.62 -18.36 -5.69
N TYR A 179 4.15 -19.52 -5.31
CA TYR A 179 5.59 -19.74 -5.26
C TYR A 179 6.21 -19.85 -6.66
N GLU A 180 5.52 -20.45 -7.63
CA GLU A 180 5.97 -20.51 -9.02
C GLU A 180 6.05 -19.11 -9.64
N ASN A 181 5.08 -18.22 -9.35
CA ASN A 181 5.12 -16.81 -9.76
C ASN A 181 6.32 -16.05 -9.16
N MET A 182 6.84 -16.49 -8.01
CA MET A 182 8.07 -15.96 -7.40
C MET A 182 9.34 -16.64 -7.93
N GLY A 183 9.23 -17.55 -8.90
CA GLY A 183 10.36 -18.24 -9.52
C GLY A 183 10.79 -19.55 -8.84
N PHE A 184 9.97 -20.10 -7.93
CA PHE A 184 10.29 -21.36 -7.25
C PHE A 184 9.89 -22.57 -8.07
N LYS A 185 10.70 -23.62 -7.97
CA LYS A 185 10.31 -24.98 -8.37
C LYS A 185 9.94 -25.78 -7.14
N ILE A 186 8.66 -26.13 -7.01
CA ILE A 186 8.17 -26.97 -5.91
C ILE A 186 8.70 -28.40 -6.10
N LYS A 187 9.57 -28.85 -5.18
CA LYS A 187 10.14 -30.21 -5.22
C LYS A 187 9.26 -31.25 -4.53
N HIS A 188 8.58 -30.87 -3.45
CA HIS A 188 7.75 -31.76 -2.66
C HIS A 188 6.66 -30.97 -1.93
N PHE A 189 5.46 -31.53 -1.85
CA PHE A 189 4.33 -30.99 -1.09
C PHE A 189 3.75 -32.10 -0.21
N SER A 190 3.72 -31.89 1.10
CA SER A 190 3.14 -32.82 2.07
C SER A 190 2.03 -32.11 2.85
N LYS A 191 0.84 -32.71 2.95
CA LYS A 191 -0.19 -32.23 3.88
C LYS A 191 0.25 -32.50 5.32
N ALA A 192 0.03 -31.55 6.23
CA ALA A 192 0.13 -31.81 7.66
C ALA A 192 -0.92 -32.88 8.01
N GLN A 193 -0.50 -33.92 8.74
CA GLN A 193 -1.39 -34.96 9.29
C GLN A 193 -2.16 -34.43 10.48
#